data_AF-A0A645JIQ8-F1
#
_entry.id   AF-A0A645JIQ8-F1
#
_cell.length_a   1.000
_cell.length_b   1.000
_cell.length_c   1.000
_cell.angle_alpha   90.00
_cell.angle_beta   90.00
_cell.angle_gamma   90.00
#
_symmetry.space_group_name_H-M   'P 1'
#
loop_
_entity.id
_entity.type
_entity.pdbx_description
1 polymer ?
#
loop_
_entity_poly.entity_id
_entity_poly.type
_entity_poly.pdbx_seq_one_letter_code
_entity_poly.pdbx_strand_id
1 'polypeptide(L)' 'MLAGNMGDGAVNVLNNAGIQVLRGCSGDVKTVASNWLQGAVVDSGEACHAHEHGCNNH' A
#
# COMPACT_ATOMS: atom_id res chain seq x y z
N MET A 1 7.12 -4.98 2.63
CA MET A 1 7.63 -3.74 2.01
C MET A 1 6.91 -2.57 2.63
N LEU A 2 7.63 -1.58 3.17
CA LEU A 2 7.05 -0.36 3.73
C LEU A 2 7.12 0.73 2.67
N ALA A 3 5.98 1.28 2.27
CA ALA A 3 5.89 2.26 1.19
C ALA A 3 5.01 3.45 1.61
N GLY A 4 5.34 4.64 1.13
CA GLY A 4 4.53 5.83 1.37
C GLY A 4 3.29 5.84 0.49
N ASN A 5 3.48 6.25 -0.77
CA ASN A 5 2.43 6.23 -1.77
C ASN A 5 2.77 5.19 -2.85
N MET A 6 1.88 4.22 -3.07
CA MET A 6 2.06 3.18 -4.09
C MET A 6 0.71 2.90 -4.75
N GLY A 7 0.68 2.99 -6.08
CA GLY A 7 -0.53 2.72 -6.86
C GLY A 7 -0.93 1.24 -6.80
N ASP A 8 -2.22 0.99 -7.00
CA ASP A 8 -2.82 -0.33 -6.81
C ASP A 8 -2.21 -1.40 -7.73
N GLY A 9 -1.90 -1.05 -8.99
CA GLY A 9 -1.23 -1.95 -9.92
C GLY A 9 0.12 -2.47 -9.43
N ALA A 10 0.92 -1.62 -8.78
CA ALA A 10 2.22 -2.02 -8.23
C ALA A 10 2.06 -2.89 -6.97
N VAL A 11 1.09 -2.56 -6.12
CA VAL A 11 0.73 -3.37 -4.94
C VAL A 11 0.27 -4.75 -5.39
N ASN A 12 -0.54 -4.84 -6.45
CA ASN A 12 -1.08 -6.11 -6.93
C ASN A 12 0.01 -7.04 -7.47
N VAL A 13 1.00 -6.50 -8.20
CA VAL A 13 2.16 -7.29 -8.66
C VAL A 13 2.98 -7.81 -7.48
N LEU A 14 3.24 -6.97 -6.48
CA LEU A 14 4.02 -7.35 -5.30
C LEU A 14 3.28 -8.38 -4.45
N ASN A 15 1.98 -8.21 -4.22
CA ASN A 15 1.15 -9.21 -3.53
C ASN A 15 1.11 -10.53 -4.29
N ASN A 16 1.00 -10.50 -5.62
CA ASN A 16 1.06 -11.71 -6.46
C ASN A 16 2.43 -12.41 -6.40
N ALA A 17 3.50 -11.65 -6.11
CA ALA A 17 4.83 -12.19 -5.84
C ALA A 17 5.01 -12.66 -4.38
N GLY A 18 3.97 -12.63 -3.54
CA GLY A 18 4.03 -12.99 -2.13
C GLY A 18 4.68 -11.93 -1.22
N ILE A 19 4.83 -10.69 -1.72
CA ILE A 19 5.41 -9.58 -0.99
C ILE A 19 4.29 -8.73 -0.41
N GLN A 20 4.14 -8.76 0.91
CA GLN A 20 3.19 -7.90 1.60
C GLN A 20 3.66 -6.44 1.57
N VAL A 21 2.82 -5.55 1.05
CA VAL A 21 3.07 -4.10 1.01
C VAL A 21 2.23 -3.42 2.10
N LEU A 22 2.86 -2.59 2.93
CA LEU A 22 2.18 -1.67 3.83
C LEU A 22 2.35 -0.25 3.30
N ARG A 23 1.22 0.35 2.92
CA ARG A 23 1.12 1.75 2.47
C ARG A 23 0.80 2.67 3.64
N GLY A 24 0.97 3.98 3.43
CA GLY A 24 0.75 4.99 4.47
C GLY A 24 1.97 5.25 5.34
N CYS A 25 3.15 4.77 4.93
CA CYS A 25 4.41 5.06 5.63
C CYS A 25 4.94 6.44 5.20
N SER A 26 4.79 7.45 6.05
CA SER A 26 5.29 8.80 5.79
C SER A 26 6.13 9.32 6.96
N GLY A 27 7.15 10.12 6.64
CA GLY A 27 8.07 10.69 7.63
C GLY A 27 9.39 9.90 7.77
N ASP A 28 9.99 9.95 8.95
CA ASP A 28 11.31 9.37 9.22
C ASP A 28 11.29 7.83 9.20
N VAL A 29 12.28 7.24 8.51
CA VAL A 29 12.39 5.79 8.33
C VAL A 29 12.55 5.04 9.65
N LYS A 30 13.26 5.59 10.65
CA LYS A 30 13.41 4.93 11.96
C LYS A 30 12.08 4.88 12.70
N THR A 31 11.29 5.95 12.62
CA THR A 31 9.97 6.00 13.24
C THR A 31 9.04 4.98 12.60
N VAL A 32 8.98 4.93 11.27
CA VAL A 32 8.17 3.95 10.54
C VAL A 32 8.60 2.52 10.85
N ALA A 33 9.90 2.23 10.84
CA ALA A 33 10.43 0.90 11.17
C ALA A 33 10.13 0.51 12.63
N SER A 34 10.28 1.44 13.58
CA SER A 34 9.99 1.19 15.00
C SER A 34 8.50 0.96 15.24
N ASN A 35 7.63 1.71 14.56
CA ASN A 35 6.19 1.51 14.64
C ASN A 35 5.77 0.17 14.02
N TRP A 36 6.42 -0.23 12.92
CA TRP A 36 6.15 -1.52 12.28
C TRP A 36 6.58 -2.69 13.18
N LEU A 37 7.76 -2.60 13.80
CA LEU A 37 8.22 -3.60 14.78
C LEU A 37 7.32 -3.70 16.01
N GLN A 38 6.66 -2.60 16.39
CA GLN A 38 5.67 -2.56 17.47
C GLN A 38 4.29 -3.04 17.05
N GLY A 39 4.07 -3.38 15.76
CA GLY A 39 2.76 -3.78 15.23
C GLY A 39 1.76 -2.63 15.09
N ALA A 40 2.23 -1.38 15.16
CA ALA A 40 1.38 -0.18 15.10
C ALA A 40 1.15 0.34 13.67
N VAL A 41 1.92 -0.14 12.68
CA VAL A 41 1.69 0.20 11.27
C VAL A 41 0.77 -0.85 10.68
N VAL A 42 -0.41 -0.41 10.28
CA VAL A 42 -1.40 -1.21 9.55
C VAL A 42 -1.41 -0.66 8.13
N ASP A 43 -1.54 -1.53 7.11
CA ASP A 43 -1.81 -1.03 5.76
C ASP A 43 -3.05 -0.14 5.86
N SER A 44 -2.94 1.12 5.46
CA SER A 44 -4.06 2.06 5.56
C SER A 44 -5.27 1.59 4.75
N GLY A 45 -5.14 0.52 3.94
CA GLY A 45 -6.24 -0.07 3.20
C GLY A 45 -6.74 0.87 2.11
N GLU A 46 -6.06 2.00 1.88
CA GLU A 46 -6.29 2.93 0.79
C GLU A 46 -5.79 2.32 -0.52
N ALA A 47 -6.21 1.10 -0.82
CA ALA A 47 -6.64 0.80 -2.15
C ALA A 47 -7.82 1.74 -2.38
N CYS A 48 -7.56 2.89 -3.01
CA CYS A 48 -8.63 3.69 -3.57
C CYS A 48 -9.58 2.71 -4.27
N HIS A 49 -10.81 2.58 -3.76
CA HIS A 49 -11.91 1.85 -4.40
C HIS A 49 -12.30 2.48 -5.75
N ALA A 50 -11.41 3.26 -6.37
CA ALA A 50 -11.57 3.89 -7.66
C ALA A 50 -11.19 2.90 -8.77
N HIS A 51 -11.95 1.81 -8.90
CA HIS A 51 -12.18 1.20 -10.21
C HIS A 51 -13.40 0.27 -10.26
N GLU A 52 -14.56 0.80 -9.84
CA GLU A 52 -15.85 0.44 -10.47
C GLU A 52 -16.29 1.53 -11.47
N HIS A 53 -15.42 1.91 -12.40
CA HIS A 53 -15.90 2.45 -13.67
C HIS A 53 -15.25 1.65 -14.80
N GLY A 54 -15.90 0.54 -15.11
CA GLY A 54 -15.75 -0.11 -16.39
C GLY A 54 -16.02 0.89 -17.53
N CYS A 55 -15.17 0.79 -18.54
CA CYS A 55 -15.54 0.81 -19.95
C CYS A 55 -16.74 1.69 -20.33
N ASN A 56 -16.50 2.93 -20.74
CA ASN A 56 -17.34 3.51 -21.78
C ASN A 56 -16.65 3.30 -23.13
N ASN A 57 -17.16 2.31 -23.84
CA ASN A 57 -16.99 2.10 -25.27
C ASN A 57 -17.72 3.21 -26.02
N HIS A 58 -17.00 4.19 -26.56
CA HIS A 58 -17.27 4.81 -27.87
C HIS A 58 -16.09 5.67 -28.33
#